data_AF-A0A2J8XSC8-F1
#
_entry.id   AF-A0A2J8XSC8-F1
#
_cell.length_a   1.000
_cell.length_b   1.000
_cell.length_c   1.000
_cell.angle_alpha   90.00
_cell.angle_beta   90.00
_cell.angle_gamma   90.00
#
_symmetry.space_group_name_H-M   'P 1'
#
loop_
_entity.id
_entity.type
_entity.pdbx_description
1 polymer ?
#
loop_
_entity_poly.entity_id
_entity_poly.type
_entity_poly.pdbx_seq_one_letter_code
_entity_poly.pdbx_strand_id
1 'polypeptide(L)'
;WVQDFRLKAYASPAKLESIDGARYHALLIPSCPGALTDLASSGSLARILQHFHSESKPICAVGHGVAALCCATNEDRSWVFHGYSLTGPSVCELVRAPGFARLPLVVEDFVKDSGACFSGQGLGQHQAGAEEESKRTGLRKSSRGWVRISPYTSVCSSTHEE
;
A
#
# COMPACT_ATOMS: atom_id res chain seq x y z
N TRP A 1 -7.15 31.46 -16.22
CA TRP A 1 -7.35 30.58 -15.04
C TRP A 1 -8.22 29.36 -15.35
N VAL A 2 -9.54 29.48 -15.60
CA VAL A 2 -10.39 28.31 -15.91
C VAL A 2 -9.98 27.61 -17.22
N GLN A 3 -9.57 28.37 -18.23
CA GLN A 3 -9.05 27.81 -19.47
C GLN A 3 -7.73 27.04 -19.25
N ASP A 4 -6.83 27.56 -18.42
CA ASP A 4 -5.54 26.91 -18.10
C ASP A 4 -5.72 25.58 -17.35
N PHE A 5 -6.74 25.49 -16.50
CA PHE A 5 -7.09 24.25 -15.79
C PHE A 5 -7.48 23.15 -16.78
N ARG A 6 -8.36 23.45 -17.76
CA ARG A 6 -8.86 22.46 -18.73
C ARG A 6 -7.78 21.87 -19.64
N LEU A 7 -6.65 22.56 -19.78
CA LEU A 7 -5.50 22.10 -20.57
C LEU A 7 -4.63 21.10 -19.81
N LYS A 8 -4.86 20.89 -18.51
CA LYS A 8 -4.07 19.96 -17.69
C LYS A 8 -4.65 18.55 -17.77
N ALA A 9 -3.77 17.56 -17.83
CA ALA A 9 -4.17 16.14 -17.88
C ALA A 9 -5.08 15.71 -16.72
N TYR A 10 -4.95 16.33 -15.54
CA TYR A 10 -5.81 16.04 -14.39
C TYR A 10 -7.22 16.63 -14.47
N ALA A 11 -7.51 17.52 -15.43
CA ALA A 11 -8.83 18.13 -15.58
C ALA A 11 -9.83 17.23 -16.31
N SER A 12 -9.35 16.21 -17.01
CA SER A 12 -10.18 15.21 -17.68
C SER A 12 -9.55 13.81 -17.53
N PRO A 13 -9.54 13.25 -16.31
CA PRO A 13 -8.97 11.93 -16.07
C PRO A 13 -9.75 10.85 -16.82
N ALA A 14 -9.03 9.85 -17.33
CA ALA A 14 -9.66 8.66 -17.87
C ALA A 14 -10.36 7.87 -16.75
N LYS A 15 -11.45 7.19 -17.10
CA LYS A 15 -12.16 6.31 -16.17
C LYS A 15 -11.31 5.09 -15.86
N LEU A 16 -11.30 4.65 -14.60
CA LEU A 16 -10.48 3.52 -14.16
C LEU A 16 -10.83 2.20 -14.88
N GLU A 17 -12.11 1.97 -15.14
CA GLU A 17 -12.61 0.82 -15.92
C GLU A 17 -12.04 0.75 -17.36
N SER A 18 -11.67 1.90 -17.93
CA SER A 18 -11.11 2.01 -19.28
C SER A 18 -9.58 1.88 -19.33
N ILE A 19 -8.94 1.76 -18.17
CA ILE A 19 -7.48 1.64 -18.07
C ILE A 19 -7.06 0.20 -18.34
N ASP A 20 -6.11 0.06 -19.26
CA ASP A 20 -5.35 -1.16 -19.51
C ASP A 20 -3.99 -1.06 -18.82
N GLY A 21 -3.72 -1.96 -17.87
CA GLY A 21 -2.50 -2.02 -17.08
C GLY A 21 -1.25 -2.41 -17.89
N ALA A 22 -1.42 -3.03 -19.07
CA ALA A 22 -0.30 -3.40 -19.93
C ALA A 22 0.44 -2.16 -20.46
N ARG A 23 -0.27 -1.04 -20.65
CA ARG A 23 0.27 0.22 -21.21
C ARG A 23 1.17 1.01 -20.25
N TYR A 24 1.24 0.61 -18.99
CA TYR A 24 1.97 1.34 -17.95
C TYR A 24 3.07 0.48 -17.33
N HIS A 25 4.13 1.13 -16.87
CA HIS A 25 5.28 0.48 -16.24
C HIS A 25 5.24 0.55 -14.70
N ALA A 26 4.49 1.51 -14.14
CA ALA A 26 4.37 1.73 -12.70
C ALA A 26 2.98 2.28 -12.37
N LEU A 27 2.49 1.98 -11.17
CA LEU A 27 1.26 2.53 -10.62
C LEU A 27 1.59 3.42 -9.41
N LEU A 28 1.10 4.66 -9.44
CA LEU A 28 1.20 5.60 -8.32
C LEU A 28 -0.21 5.95 -7.84
N ILE A 29 -0.46 5.70 -6.55
CA ILE A 29 -1.67 6.08 -5.85
C ILE A 29 -1.29 7.16 -4.83
N PRO A 30 -1.52 8.45 -5.14
CA PRO A 30 -1.20 9.53 -4.21
C PRO A 30 -2.09 9.47 -2.97
N SER A 31 -1.76 10.27 -1.95
CA SER A 31 -2.63 10.39 -0.78
C SER A 31 -3.98 11.00 -1.18
N CYS A 32 -5.04 10.19 -1.03
CA CYS A 32 -6.42 10.59 -1.28
C CYS A 32 -7.32 10.02 -0.18
N PRO A 33 -7.84 10.85 0.75
CA PRO A 33 -8.75 10.37 1.81
C PRO A 33 -10.00 9.65 1.29
N GLY A 34 -10.48 10.04 0.09
CA GLY A 34 -11.60 9.39 -0.58
C GLY A 34 -11.37 7.90 -0.90
N ALA A 35 -10.11 7.45 -1.03
CA ALA A 35 -9.77 6.07 -1.37
C ALA A 35 -10.35 5.03 -0.42
N LEU A 36 -10.54 5.40 0.85
CA LEU A 36 -11.20 4.57 1.85
C LEU A 36 -12.65 4.23 1.47
N THR A 37 -13.31 5.11 0.72
CA THR A 37 -14.72 4.98 0.35
C THR A 37 -14.90 4.45 -1.06
N ASP A 38 -14.14 4.93 -2.04
CA ASP A 38 -14.36 4.62 -3.46
C ASP A 38 -13.39 3.58 -4.03
N LEU A 39 -12.14 3.55 -3.57
CA LEU A 39 -11.10 2.67 -4.13
C LEU A 39 -10.90 1.37 -3.32
N ALA A 40 -11.12 1.38 -2.01
CA ALA A 40 -10.87 0.24 -1.13
C ALA A 40 -11.67 -1.02 -1.47
N SER A 41 -12.76 -0.88 -2.21
CA SER A 41 -13.62 -1.98 -2.70
C SER A 41 -13.85 -1.93 -4.22
N SER A 42 -12.99 -1.21 -4.97
CA SER A 42 -13.16 -1.03 -6.42
C SER A 42 -12.69 -2.25 -7.22
N GLY A 43 -13.61 -2.90 -7.93
CA GLY A 43 -13.27 -4.01 -8.84
C GLY A 43 -12.39 -3.58 -10.02
N SER A 44 -12.57 -2.36 -10.53
CA SER A 44 -11.71 -1.83 -11.61
C SER A 44 -10.27 -1.65 -11.16
N LEU A 45 -10.07 -1.15 -9.93
CA LEU A 45 -8.73 -1.02 -9.36
C LEU A 45 -8.13 -2.38 -9.04
N ALA A 46 -8.91 -3.31 -8.48
CA ALA A 46 -8.47 -4.66 -8.16
C ALA A 46 -7.86 -5.35 -9.38
N ARG A 47 -8.52 -5.25 -10.54
CA ARG A 47 -8.00 -5.79 -11.82
C ARG A 47 -6.64 -5.19 -12.20
N ILE A 48 -6.48 -3.88 -12.03
CA ILE A 48 -5.21 -3.19 -12.34
C ILE A 48 -4.12 -3.65 -11.37
N LEU A 49 -4.41 -3.69 -10.06
CA LEU A 49 -3.45 -4.13 -9.05
C LEU A 49 -3.01 -5.57 -9.25
N GLN A 50 -3.94 -6.47 -9.57
CA GLN A 50 -3.64 -7.87 -9.88
C GLN A 50 -2.73 -7.99 -11.11
N HIS A 51 -3.01 -7.25 -12.18
CA HIS A 51 -2.14 -7.23 -13.37
C HIS A 51 -0.74 -6.71 -13.03
N PHE A 52 -0.63 -5.66 -12.22
CA PHE A 52 0.67 -5.14 -11.80
C PHE A 52 1.42 -6.15 -10.92
N HIS A 53 0.72 -6.86 -10.04
CA HIS A 53 1.29 -7.91 -9.22
C HIS A 53 1.77 -9.10 -10.04
N SER A 54 0.96 -9.61 -10.98
CA SER A 54 1.32 -10.76 -11.83
C SER A 54 2.53 -10.47 -12.73
N GLU A 55 2.64 -9.24 -13.22
CA GLU A 55 3.74 -8.78 -14.06
C GLU A 55 4.95 -8.29 -13.23
N SER A 56 4.91 -8.41 -11.90
CA SER A 56 5.94 -7.89 -10.99
C SER A 56 6.28 -6.40 -11.22
N LYS A 57 5.27 -5.61 -11.63
CA LYS A 57 5.40 -4.16 -11.88
C LYS A 57 5.31 -3.39 -10.56
N PRO A 58 6.07 -2.28 -10.42
CA PRO A 58 6.07 -1.49 -9.20
C PRO A 58 4.73 -0.80 -8.94
N ILE A 59 4.28 -0.89 -7.69
CA ILE A 59 3.11 -0.18 -7.14
C ILE A 59 3.58 0.69 -5.98
N CYS A 60 3.22 1.97 -6.01
CA CYS A 60 3.49 2.91 -4.94
C CYS A 60 2.17 3.54 -4.48
N ALA A 61 1.86 3.39 -3.19
CA ALA A 61 0.71 4.02 -2.56
C ALA A 61 1.18 4.88 -1.39
N VAL A 62 0.60 6.07 -1.25
CA VAL A 62 1.05 7.08 -0.29
C VAL A 62 -0.10 7.52 0.60
N GLY A 63 0.13 7.64 1.91
CA GLY A 63 -0.86 8.16 2.86
C GLY A 63 -2.17 7.37 2.83
N HIS A 64 -3.29 8.07 2.69
CA HIS A 64 -4.61 7.42 2.61
C HIS A 64 -4.82 6.62 1.32
N GLY A 65 -4.00 6.83 0.29
CA GLY A 65 -4.03 6.04 -0.95
C GLY A 65 -3.68 4.56 -0.74
N VAL A 66 -3.05 4.21 0.39
CA VAL A 66 -2.76 2.80 0.76
C VAL A 66 -4.05 1.99 0.93
N ALA A 67 -5.16 2.64 1.34
CA ALA A 67 -6.47 2.00 1.41
C ALA A 67 -6.94 1.39 0.07
N ALA A 68 -6.46 1.95 -1.04
CA ALA A 68 -6.81 1.50 -2.37
C ALA A 68 -6.28 0.07 -2.66
N LEU A 69 -5.26 -0.40 -1.92
CA LEU A 69 -4.71 -1.74 -2.07
C LEU A 69 -5.62 -2.83 -1.50
N CYS A 70 -6.53 -2.47 -0.59
CA CYS A 70 -7.42 -3.40 0.10
C CYS A 70 -8.40 -4.11 -0.84
N CYS A 71 -8.67 -3.54 -2.02
CA CYS A 71 -9.57 -4.15 -2.99
C CYS A 71 -8.99 -5.38 -3.73
N ALA A 72 -7.67 -5.58 -3.69
CA ALA A 72 -7.00 -6.61 -4.47
C ALA A 72 -6.98 -7.96 -3.75
N THR A 73 -8.03 -8.75 -3.94
CA THR A 73 -8.14 -10.13 -3.42
C THR A 73 -8.07 -11.16 -4.54
N ASN A 74 -7.48 -12.32 -4.26
CA ASN A 74 -7.49 -13.49 -5.13
C ASN A 74 -8.86 -14.20 -5.11
N GLU A 75 -9.05 -15.20 -5.98
CA GLU A 75 -10.29 -15.99 -6.06
C GLU A 75 -10.59 -16.76 -4.77
N ASP A 76 -9.55 -17.19 -4.05
CA ASP A 76 -9.64 -17.85 -2.74
C ASP A 76 -9.90 -16.87 -1.58
N ARG A 77 -10.14 -15.59 -1.89
CA ARG A 77 -10.31 -14.45 -0.95
C ARG A 77 -9.05 -14.09 -0.17
N SER A 78 -7.89 -14.67 -0.48
CA SER A 78 -6.63 -14.20 0.08
C SER A 78 -6.28 -12.82 -0.47
N TRP A 79 -5.65 -11.97 0.35
CA TRP A 79 -5.22 -10.66 -0.11
C TRP A 79 -3.95 -10.79 -0.96
N VAL A 80 -3.91 -10.10 -2.11
CA VAL A 80 -2.79 -10.19 -3.07
C VAL A 80 -1.45 -9.76 -2.46
N PHE A 81 -1.49 -8.89 -1.45
CA PHE A 81 -0.31 -8.39 -0.75
C PHE A 81 -0.08 -9.08 0.60
N HIS A 82 -0.56 -10.31 0.78
CA HIS A 82 -0.21 -11.14 1.93
C HIS A 82 1.31 -11.27 2.09
N GLY A 83 1.82 -11.13 3.32
CA GLY A 83 3.25 -11.19 3.63
C GLY A 83 4.06 -9.94 3.22
N TYR A 84 3.44 -8.92 2.62
CA TYR A 84 4.14 -7.67 2.31
C TYR A 84 4.32 -6.77 3.53
N SER A 85 5.27 -5.84 3.44
CA SER A 85 5.47 -4.77 4.42
C SER A 85 4.92 -3.44 3.90
N LEU A 86 3.99 -2.84 4.63
CA LEU A 86 3.33 -1.59 4.29
C LEU A 86 3.53 -0.53 5.38
N THR A 87 3.39 0.74 5.00
CA THR A 87 3.32 1.89 5.90
C THR A 87 2.19 2.82 5.44
N GLY A 88 1.67 3.63 6.35
CA GLY A 88 0.54 4.54 6.09
C GLY A 88 0.12 5.27 7.37
N PRO A 89 -1.00 6.03 7.32
CA PRO A 89 -1.59 6.64 8.50
C PRO A 89 -1.88 5.57 9.55
N SER A 90 -1.26 5.69 10.73
CA SER A 90 -1.41 4.72 11.81
C SER A 90 -2.71 4.94 12.57
N VAL A 91 -3.20 3.92 13.28
CA VAL A 91 -4.33 4.09 14.21
C VAL A 91 -4.03 5.19 15.21
N CYS A 92 -2.80 5.25 15.73
CA CYS A 92 -2.35 6.28 16.67
C CYS A 92 -2.50 7.71 16.11
N GLU A 93 -2.26 7.91 14.82
CA GLU A 93 -2.48 9.17 14.12
C GLU A 93 -3.99 9.41 13.90
N LEU A 94 -4.70 8.41 13.40
CA LEU A 94 -6.09 8.52 12.97
C LEU A 94 -7.05 8.77 14.14
N VAL A 95 -6.82 8.21 15.33
CA VAL A 95 -7.70 8.41 16.51
C VAL A 95 -7.81 9.87 16.94
N ARG A 96 -6.86 10.73 16.55
CA ARG A 96 -6.86 12.17 16.83
C ARG A 96 -7.67 12.98 15.81
N ALA A 97 -8.05 12.39 14.68
CA ALA A 97 -8.76 13.08 13.62
C ALA A 97 -10.28 13.13 13.89
N PRO A 98 -10.96 14.27 13.64
CA PRO A 98 -12.40 14.40 13.77
C PRO A 98 -13.10 13.63 12.64
N GLY A 99 -13.30 12.33 12.85
CA GLY A 99 -13.83 11.44 11.81
C GLY A 99 -13.41 9.98 11.95
N PHE A 100 -12.50 9.67 12.87
CA PHE A 100 -12.04 8.30 13.13
C PHE A 100 -13.17 7.27 13.26
N ALA A 101 -14.16 7.58 14.10
CA ALA A 101 -15.30 6.70 14.37
C ALA A 101 -16.21 6.46 13.14
N ARG A 102 -16.04 7.22 12.05
CA ARG A 102 -16.80 7.10 10.81
C ARG A 102 -16.00 6.49 9.67
N LEU A 103 -14.73 6.11 9.91
CA LEU A 103 -13.92 5.48 8.88
C LEU A 103 -14.53 4.13 8.49
N PRO A 104 -14.73 3.86 7.19
CA PRO A 104 -15.26 2.57 6.74
C PRO A 104 -14.24 1.44 6.87
N LEU A 105 -12.96 1.79 7.00
CA LEU A 105 -11.83 0.89 7.03
C LEU A 105 -10.69 1.53 7.80
N VAL A 106 -10.05 0.77 8.68
CA VAL A 106 -8.77 1.13 9.29
C VAL A 106 -7.69 0.29 8.61
N VAL A 107 -6.87 0.94 7.77
CA VAL A 107 -5.90 0.24 6.91
C VAL A 107 -4.88 -0.55 7.71
N GLU A 108 -4.42 -0.01 8.84
CA GLU A 108 -3.47 -0.71 9.71
C GLU A 108 -4.03 -2.04 10.23
N ASP A 109 -5.29 -2.06 10.66
CA ASP A 109 -5.94 -3.28 11.16
C ASP A 109 -6.15 -4.27 10.01
N PHE A 110 -6.68 -3.81 8.88
CA PHE A 110 -6.87 -4.65 7.69
C PHE A 110 -5.57 -5.31 7.21
N VAL A 111 -4.46 -4.57 7.18
CA VAL A 111 -3.15 -5.08 6.74
C VAL A 111 -2.68 -6.19 7.70
N LYS A 112 -2.79 -5.97 9.01
CA LYS A 112 -2.41 -6.96 10.02
C LYS A 112 -3.30 -8.20 9.97
N ASP A 113 -4.61 -8.02 9.88
CA ASP A 113 -5.59 -9.10 9.80
C ASP A 113 -5.43 -9.93 8.51
N SER A 114 -4.96 -9.31 7.43
CA SER A 114 -4.69 -9.97 6.15
C SER A 114 -3.31 -10.65 6.08
N GLY A 115 -2.57 -10.69 7.20
CA GLY A 115 -1.27 -11.37 7.30
C GLY A 115 -0.11 -10.62 6.66
N ALA A 116 -0.17 -9.30 6.61
CA ALA A 116 0.92 -8.44 6.17
C ALA A 116 1.48 -7.60 7.35
N CYS A 117 2.71 -7.13 7.19
CA CYS A 117 3.38 -6.33 8.20
C CYS A 117 3.06 -4.85 8.01
N PHE A 118 2.58 -4.18 9.06
CA PHE A 118 2.35 -2.74 9.04
C PHE A 118 3.36 -2.01 9.95
N SER A 119 3.97 -0.94 9.44
CA SER A 119 4.85 -0.04 10.20
C SER A 119 4.35 1.39 10.14
N GLY A 120 3.71 1.86 11.22
CA GLY A 120 3.21 3.23 11.36
C GLY A 120 4.16 4.13 12.17
N GLN A 121 4.01 5.45 12.02
CA GLN A 121 4.66 6.39 12.94
C GLN A 121 3.88 6.39 14.27
N GLY A 122 4.52 5.95 15.35
CA GLY A 122 3.97 5.97 16.70
C GLY A 122 4.48 7.18 17.51
N LEU A 123 3.63 7.75 18.36
CA LEU A 123 4.07 8.63 19.44
C LEU A 123 4.80 7.78 20.49
N GLY A 124 6.13 7.92 20.57
CA GLY A 124 6.89 7.49 21.75
C GLY A 124 7.31 6.01 21.83
N GLN A 125 7.77 5.41 20.73
CA GLN A 125 8.72 4.30 20.88
C GLN A 125 10.14 4.84 20.72
N HIS A 126 10.84 4.94 21.85
CA HIS A 126 12.30 4.90 21.86
C HIS A 126 12.75 3.76 20.95
N GLN A 127 13.58 4.10 19.96
CA GLN A 127 14.37 3.13 19.20
C GLN A 127 15.31 2.40 20.17
N ALA A 128 14.82 1.37 20.84
CA ALA A 128 15.62 0.47 21.65
C ALA A 128 15.03 -0.92 21.48
N GLY A 129 15.53 -1.67 20.48
CA GLY A 129 15.07 -3.04 20.22
C GLY A 129 15.11 -3.47 18.76
N ALA A 130 15.43 -2.59 17.81
CA ALA A 130 15.57 -2.93 16.38
C ALA A 130 17.00 -2.69 15.88
N GLU A 131 18.01 -2.94 16.71
CA GLU A 131 19.43 -2.82 16.35
C GLU A 131 20.17 -4.16 16.34
N GLU A 132 19.75 -5.16 17.12
CA GLU A 132 20.44 -6.46 17.10
C GLU A 132 20.12 -7.34 15.88
N GLU A 133 18.91 -7.29 15.33
CA GLU A 133 18.56 -8.07 14.13
C GLU A 133 18.92 -7.36 12.81
N SER A 134 19.29 -6.07 12.89
CA SER A 134 19.68 -5.29 11.70
C SER A 134 21.11 -5.61 11.23
N LYS A 135 21.92 -6.31 12.02
CA LYS A 135 23.29 -6.70 11.63
C LYS A 135 23.35 -7.97 10.79
N ARG A 136 22.27 -8.75 10.67
CA ARG A 136 22.26 -10.02 9.93
C ARG A 136 21.58 -9.94 8.55
N THR A 137 20.78 -8.91 8.28
CA THR A 137 19.94 -8.82 7.06
C THR A 137 20.27 -7.67 6.10
N GLY A 138 21.29 -6.85 6.37
CA GLY A 138 21.78 -5.84 5.42
C GLY A 138 20.75 -4.75 5.03
N LEU A 139 19.69 -4.55 5.82
CA LEU A 139 18.64 -3.58 5.53
C LEU A 139 19.07 -2.16 5.95
N ARG A 140 19.37 -1.30 4.98
CA ARG A 140 19.54 0.15 5.22
C ARG A 140 18.18 0.79 5.54
N LYS A 141 18.03 1.34 6.76
CA LYS A 141 16.93 2.26 7.10
C LYS A 141 16.98 3.49 6.19
N SER A 142 15.92 3.75 5.44
CA SER A 142 15.76 5.02 4.71
C SER A 142 14.69 5.88 5.37
N SER A 143 15.15 7.01 5.90
CA SER A 143 14.35 8.11 6.43
C SER A 143 13.65 8.85 5.28
N ARG A 144 12.41 8.44 5.00
CA ARG A 144 11.26 9.19 4.44
C ARG A 144 10.21 8.16 4.01
N GLY A 145 8.93 8.41 4.29
CA GLY A 145 7.84 7.44 4.10
C GLY A 145 7.61 7.02 2.65
N TRP A 146 8.37 6.03 2.20
CA TRP A 146 8.15 5.32 0.94
C TRP A 146 7.61 3.93 1.24
N VAL A 147 6.39 3.62 0.79
CA VAL A 147 5.99 2.23 0.56
C VAL A 147 6.48 1.88 -0.83
N ARG A 148 7.58 1.14 -0.92
CA ARG A 148 7.94 0.40 -2.13
C ARG A 148 7.45 -1.03 -1.91
N ILE A 149 6.33 -1.39 -2.53
CA ILE A 149 5.91 -2.78 -2.63
C ILE A 149 6.88 -3.41 -3.63
N SER A 150 7.95 -4.02 -3.15
CA SER A 150 8.90 -4.79 -3.96
C SER A 150 8.67 -6.27 -3.69
N PRO A 151 8.39 -7.09 -4.71
CA PRO A 151 8.51 -8.53 -4.55
C PRO A 151 10.02 -8.84 -4.48
N TYR A 152 10.51 -9.23 -3.31
CA TYR A 152 11.72 -10.06 -3.25
C TYR A 152 11.50 -11.13 -2.19
N THR A 153 11.24 -12.33 -2.69
CA THR A 153 11.42 -13.59 -1.98
C THR A 153 12.80 -13.61 -1.33
N SER A 154 12.87 -13.52 -0.01
CA SER A 154 13.93 -14.22 0.70
C SER A 154 13.51 -15.68 0.75
N VAL A 155 14.00 -16.42 -0.24
CA VAL A 155 14.07 -17.87 -0.28
C VAL A 155 14.50 -18.38 1.10
N CYS A 156 13.58 -18.98 1.86
CA CYS A 156 13.96 -19.92 2.93
C CYS A 156 14.39 -21.22 2.23
N SER A 157 15.65 -21.29 1.81
CA SER A 157 16.25 -22.57 1.43
C SER A 157 16.45 -23.37 2.70
N SER A 158 15.62 -24.39 2.89
CA SER A 158 15.92 -25.52 3.75
C SER A 158 17.20 -26.22 3.26
N THR A 159 18.19 -26.38 4.12
CA THR A 159 19.14 -27.50 4.02
C THR A 159 19.25 -28.14 5.39
N HIS A 160 18.78 -29.39 5.43
CA HIS A 160 19.09 -30.43 6.39
C HIS A 160 20.58 -30.41 6.78
N GLU A 161 20.87 -30.47 8.09
CA GLU A 161 22.15 -30.93 8.61
C GLU A 161 22.04 -32.45 8.87
N GLU A 162 22.97 -33.22 8.28
CA GLU A 162 23.51 -34.44 8.91
C GLU A 162 24.63 -34.04 9.88
#